data_AF-A0A353PSG3-F1
#
_entry.id   AF-A0A353PSG3-F1
#
_cell.length_a   1.000
_cell.length_b   1.000
_cell.length_c   1.000
_cell.angle_alpha   90.00
_cell.angle_beta   90.00
_cell.angle_gamma   90.00
#
_symmetry.space_group_name_H-M   'P 1'
#
loop_
_entity.id
_entity.type
_entity.pdbx_description
1 polymer ?
#
loop_
_entity_poly.entity_id
_entity_poly.type
_entity_poly.pdbx_seq_one_letter_code
_entity_poly.pdbx_strand_id
1 'polypeptide(L)'
;MYNRKIKEMPNSLISNGKATFGTFMGHPKKLDIKDILFPFGVLPLPRFITNLRIRSSIFFDFSTDAFIGKIELFDTKIIGYYKLIVWEKKTHKKYSYHHLMFLNRRLIPTNLEKASCTVFSKKRYARFTWDRTKDIFSLVFKCKGDSHRPSISASLQASFSNPQFLETTNVSPAPTTRRCSALFQMVNSFNATFSIRQKEYHEHIITQNGLFSFGLKRAYYNIRYYEENISFQLQNEDGAVFLNLFNTSIDSHNENLHNSNILIENASLSPLPPIRITRPQGFFKEWIIQDTESMVDLSFKPIVNDLRRLSIFLLHARFHTLLGTLSGSVRTKDNKEIQLKNIYAIASKQRLRL
;
A
#
# COMPACT_ATOMS: atom_id res chain seq x y z
N MET A 1 -17.75 -11.55 17.83
CA MET A 1 -16.60 -10.68 17.52
C MET A 1 -15.76 -11.38 16.48
N TYR A 2 -15.49 -10.69 15.37
CA TYR A 2 -14.73 -11.26 14.28
C TYR A 2 -13.29 -11.58 14.72
N ASN A 3 -12.85 -12.80 14.43
CA ASN A 3 -11.48 -13.22 14.68
C ASN A 3 -10.99 -14.10 13.53
N ARG A 4 -10.16 -13.50 12.66
CA ARG A 4 -9.47 -14.24 11.60
C ARG A 4 -8.18 -14.83 12.14
N LYS A 5 -8.07 -16.17 12.12
CA LYS A 5 -6.88 -16.89 12.57
C LYS A 5 -5.62 -16.42 11.83
N ILE A 6 -4.61 -16.03 12.60
CA ILE A 6 -3.26 -15.77 12.10
C ILE A 6 -2.46 -17.08 12.22
N LYS A 7 -1.79 -17.47 11.13
CA LYS A 7 -0.99 -18.70 11.04
C LYS A 7 0.50 -18.38 10.98
N GLU A 8 1.32 -19.39 11.20
CA GLU A 8 2.76 -19.29 10.94
C GLU A 8 3.05 -19.25 9.44
N MET A 9 4.12 -18.54 9.07
CA MET A 9 4.54 -18.38 7.68
C MET A 9 4.87 -19.74 7.05
N PRO A 10 4.25 -20.12 5.92
CA PRO A 10 4.66 -21.33 5.21
C PRO A 10 6.01 -21.13 4.52
N ASN A 11 6.78 -22.21 4.38
CA ASN A 11 8.05 -22.22 3.65
C ASN A 11 7.92 -21.71 2.20
N SER A 12 6.76 -21.95 1.57
CA SER A 12 6.41 -21.45 0.25
C SER A 12 4.93 -21.07 0.21
N LEU A 13 4.63 -19.96 -0.45
CA LEU A 13 3.24 -19.54 -0.70
C LEU A 13 2.53 -20.48 -1.68
N ILE A 14 3.28 -21.15 -2.55
CA ILE A 14 2.78 -22.12 -3.53
C ILE A 14 3.43 -23.47 -3.26
N SER A 15 2.63 -24.50 -3.01
CA SER A 15 3.06 -25.88 -2.82
C SER A 15 2.27 -26.81 -3.73
N ASN A 16 2.97 -27.67 -4.49
CA ASN A 16 2.37 -28.59 -5.46
C ASN A 16 1.37 -27.91 -6.41
N GLY A 17 1.70 -26.69 -6.85
CA GLY A 17 0.87 -25.90 -7.76
C GLY A 17 -0.40 -25.29 -7.16
N LYS A 18 -0.59 -25.38 -5.83
CA LYS A 18 -1.70 -24.79 -5.08
C LYS A 18 -1.18 -23.68 -4.17
N ALA A 19 -1.95 -22.60 -4.04
CA ALA A 19 -1.63 -21.52 -3.12
C ALA A 19 -2.05 -21.88 -1.68
N THR A 20 -1.22 -21.53 -0.72
CA THR A 20 -1.52 -21.65 0.71
C THR A 20 -2.21 -20.37 1.17
N PHE A 21 -3.52 -20.44 1.38
CA PHE A 21 -4.33 -19.28 1.76
C PHE A 21 -4.33 -19.02 3.27
N GLY A 22 -4.36 -17.74 3.62
CA GLY A 22 -4.47 -17.30 5.01
C GLY A 22 -3.82 -15.96 5.27
N THR A 23 -3.85 -15.59 6.55
CA THR A 23 -3.12 -14.47 7.12
C THR A 23 -1.98 -15.05 7.95
N PHE A 24 -0.78 -14.56 7.70
CA PHE A 24 0.45 -15.08 8.28
C PHE A 24 1.19 -13.96 9.01
N MET A 25 1.74 -14.27 10.18
CA MET A 25 2.74 -13.38 10.80
C MET A 25 4.06 -13.49 10.04
N GLY A 26 4.76 -12.37 9.90
CA GLY A 26 6.09 -12.37 9.29
C GLY A 26 6.07 -12.14 7.77
N HIS A 27 7.20 -12.45 7.16
CA HIS A 27 7.43 -12.40 5.72
C HIS A 27 7.85 -13.76 5.14
N PRO A 28 7.47 -14.09 3.89
CA PRO A 28 8.07 -15.20 3.17
C PRO A 28 9.43 -14.79 2.61
N LYS A 29 10.37 -15.74 2.49
CA LYS A 29 11.67 -15.51 1.81
C LYS A 29 11.48 -14.92 0.40
N LYS A 30 10.49 -15.42 -0.33
CA LYS A 30 10.06 -14.88 -1.62
C LYS A 30 8.55 -14.68 -1.62
N LEU A 31 8.12 -13.44 -1.80
CA LEU A 31 6.75 -13.12 -2.15
C LEU A 31 6.59 -13.39 -3.65
N ASP A 32 6.31 -14.63 -4.05
CA ASP A 32 5.98 -14.97 -5.43
C ASP A 32 4.81 -15.95 -5.49
N ILE A 33 3.97 -15.78 -6.51
CA ILE A 33 2.75 -16.57 -6.73
C ILE A 33 2.74 -17.24 -8.11
N LYS A 34 3.94 -17.43 -8.66
CA LYS A 34 4.16 -18.20 -9.88
C LYS A 34 3.89 -19.68 -9.62
N ASP A 35 3.77 -20.44 -10.70
CA ASP A 35 3.66 -21.89 -10.66
C ASP A 35 2.35 -22.44 -10.09
N ILE A 36 1.33 -21.59 -9.90
CA ILE A 36 -0.04 -22.06 -9.73
C ILE A 36 -0.45 -22.86 -10.97
N LEU A 37 -1.00 -24.05 -10.73
CA LEU A 37 -1.56 -24.89 -11.77
C LEU A 37 -2.96 -24.39 -12.13
N PHE A 38 -3.23 -24.25 -13.43
CA PHE A 38 -4.56 -23.95 -13.95
C PHE A 38 -5.19 -22.65 -13.39
N PRO A 39 -4.47 -21.51 -13.33
CA PRO A 39 -5.00 -20.30 -12.72
C PRO A 39 -6.25 -19.76 -13.43
N PHE A 40 -6.40 -20.00 -14.73
CA PHE A 40 -7.52 -19.47 -15.54
C PHE A 40 -8.61 -20.51 -15.85
N GLY A 41 -8.69 -21.61 -15.10
CA GLY A 41 -9.66 -22.69 -15.34
C GLY A 41 -8.97 -23.96 -15.85
N VAL A 42 -9.74 -24.85 -16.47
CA VAL A 42 -9.32 -26.25 -16.74
C VAL A 42 -8.24 -26.34 -17.84
N LEU A 43 -8.16 -25.37 -18.74
CA LEU A 43 -7.20 -25.37 -19.86
C LEU A 43 -5.74 -25.18 -19.36
N PRO A 44 -4.81 -26.10 -19.69
CA PRO A 44 -3.39 -25.96 -19.36
C PRO A 44 -2.74 -24.89 -20.24
N LEU A 45 -2.78 -23.63 -19.82
CA LEU A 45 -1.96 -22.60 -20.43
C LEU A 45 -0.50 -22.76 -20.00
N PRO A 46 0.47 -22.61 -20.93
CA PRO A 46 1.88 -22.60 -20.60
C PRO A 46 2.22 -21.60 -19.48
N ARG A 47 3.08 -22.01 -18.54
CA ARG A 47 3.40 -21.22 -17.34
C ARG A 47 3.95 -19.84 -17.64
N PHE A 48 4.68 -19.66 -18.75
CA PHE A 48 5.19 -18.34 -19.10
C PHE A 48 4.06 -17.34 -19.40
N ILE A 49 2.97 -17.79 -20.05
CA ILE A 49 1.78 -16.97 -20.35
C ILE A 49 1.04 -16.63 -19.06
N THR A 50 0.78 -17.63 -18.21
CA THR A 50 0.05 -17.39 -16.96
C THR A 50 0.85 -16.49 -16.02
N ASN A 51 2.16 -16.69 -15.95
CA ASN A 51 3.04 -15.85 -15.15
C ASN A 51 3.05 -14.41 -15.65
N LEU A 52 2.98 -14.15 -16.97
CA LEU A 52 2.87 -12.79 -17.56
C LEU A 52 1.63 -12.03 -17.08
N ARG A 53 0.61 -12.70 -16.54
CA ARG A 53 -0.59 -12.07 -15.97
C ARG A 53 -0.43 -11.61 -14.52
N ILE A 54 0.66 -11.97 -13.86
CA ILE A 54 0.97 -11.49 -12.51
C ILE A 54 1.46 -10.04 -12.60
N ARG A 55 0.81 -9.18 -11.82
CA ARG A 55 1.17 -7.77 -11.64
C ARG A 55 1.74 -7.56 -10.25
N SER A 56 2.70 -6.66 -10.13
CA SER A 56 3.30 -6.31 -8.84
C SER A 56 3.01 -4.85 -8.53
N SER A 57 2.76 -4.51 -7.28
CA SER A 57 2.70 -3.13 -6.82
C SER A 57 3.39 -2.96 -5.47
N ILE A 58 3.90 -1.76 -5.25
CA ILE A 58 4.31 -1.28 -3.92
C ILE A 58 3.44 -0.09 -3.58
N PHE A 59 2.97 -0.02 -2.35
CA PHE A 59 2.53 1.23 -1.75
C PHE A 59 3.41 1.55 -0.54
N PHE A 60 3.66 2.83 -0.32
CA PHE A 60 4.34 3.34 0.86
C PHE A 60 3.61 4.61 1.29
N ASP A 61 2.87 4.51 2.39
CA ASP A 61 2.12 5.60 2.99
C ASP A 61 2.87 6.04 4.24
N PHE A 62 3.08 7.34 4.41
CA PHE A 62 3.82 7.87 5.55
C PHE A 62 3.17 9.13 6.12
N SER A 63 3.40 9.34 7.41
CA SER A 63 2.88 10.46 8.18
C SER A 63 3.97 10.95 9.13
N THR A 64 4.20 12.26 9.14
CA THR A 64 5.05 13.00 10.08
C THR A 64 4.26 14.19 10.61
N ASP A 65 4.83 15.02 11.49
CA ASP A 65 4.12 16.21 11.97
C ASP A 65 3.81 17.21 10.85
N ALA A 66 4.76 17.44 9.94
CA ALA A 66 4.60 18.38 8.84
C ALA A 66 3.93 17.79 7.59
N PHE A 67 4.20 16.51 7.29
CA PHE A 67 3.86 15.91 6.01
C PHE A 67 3.05 14.62 6.14
N ILE A 68 2.24 14.37 5.12
CA ILE A 68 1.63 13.06 4.87
C ILE A 68 1.81 12.76 3.39
N GLY A 69 2.07 11.51 3.02
CA GLY A 69 2.36 11.19 1.64
C GLY A 69 2.20 9.73 1.28
N LYS A 70 2.15 9.50 -0.03
CA LYS A 70 1.97 8.19 -0.65
C LYS A 70 2.93 8.04 -1.82
N ILE A 71 3.64 6.92 -1.85
CA ILE A 71 4.35 6.43 -3.02
C ILE A 71 3.64 5.19 -3.52
N GLU A 72 3.33 5.16 -4.81
CA GLU A 72 2.79 4.00 -5.50
C GLU A 72 3.74 3.61 -6.63
N LEU A 73 4.14 2.34 -6.65
CA LEU A 73 4.81 1.71 -7.77
C LEU A 73 3.92 0.61 -8.34
N PHE A 74 3.77 0.57 -9.64
CA PHE A 74 3.06 -0.48 -10.35
C PHE A 74 3.94 -1.05 -11.44
N ASP A 75 4.03 -2.38 -11.52
CA ASP A 75 4.85 -3.10 -12.47
C ASP A 75 4.00 -4.15 -13.21
N THR A 76 3.75 -3.85 -14.49
CA THR A 76 3.06 -4.76 -15.43
C THR A 76 4.00 -5.67 -16.22
N LYS A 77 5.30 -5.67 -15.91
CA LYS A 77 6.40 -6.28 -16.66
C LYS A 77 6.76 -5.59 -17.98
N ILE A 78 5.85 -4.83 -18.57
CA ILE A 78 6.11 -4.04 -19.80
C ILE A 78 6.11 -2.55 -19.47
N ILE A 79 5.13 -2.12 -18.67
CA ILE A 79 4.95 -0.74 -18.20
C ILE A 79 5.16 -0.71 -16.69
N GLY A 80 6.07 0.15 -16.25
CA GLY A 80 6.21 0.56 -14.87
C GLY A 80 5.59 1.95 -14.66
N TYR A 81 4.90 2.15 -13.54
CA TYR A 81 4.38 3.46 -13.15
C TYR A 81 4.85 3.78 -11.74
N TYR A 82 5.34 5.01 -11.55
CA TYR A 82 5.74 5.56 -10.26
C TYR A 82 4.93 6.83 -10.01
N LYS A 83 4.44 6.94 -8.78
CA LYS A 83 3.75 8.13 -8.28
C LYS A 83 4.27 8.44 -6.89
N LEU A 84 4.60 9.70 -6.65
CA LEU A 84 4.87 10.28 -5.34
C LEU A 84 3.90 11.43 -5.15
N ILE A 85 3.17 11.41 -4.04
CA ILE A 85 2.39 12.55 -3.58
C ILE A 85 2.76 12.84 -2.15
N VAL A 86 3.02 14.12 -1.86
CA VAL A 86 3.25 14.63 -0.51
C VAL A 86 2.32 15.80 -0.29
N TRP A 87 1.68 15.85 0.86
CA TRP A 87 0.90 16.98 1.31
C TRP A 87 1.52 17.55 2.58
N GLU A 88 1.52 18.88 2.65
CA GLU A 88 1.76 19.59 3.91
C GLU A 88 0.45 19.62 4.72
N LYS A 89 0.49 19.11 5.96
CA LYS A 89 -0.73 18.96 6.79
C LYS A 89 -1.37 20.29 7.15
N LYS A 90 -0.57 21.35 7.38
CA LYS A 90 -1.06 22.67 7.81
C LYS A 90 -1.71 23.46 6.67
N THR A 91 -1.08 23.46 5.50
CA THR A 91 -1.50 24.30 4.35
C THR A 91 -2.33 23.52 3.32
N HIS A 92 -2.38 22.18 3.45
CA HIS A 92 -2.94 21.24 2.47
C HIS A 92 -2.27 21.33 1.09
N LYS A 93 -1.11 21.98 0.99
CA LYS A 93 -0.38 22.14 -0.27
C LYS A 93 0.10 20.77 -0.75
N LYS A 94 -0.24 20.45 -2.01
CA LYS A 94 0.05 19.17 -2.65
C LYS A 94 1.26 19.24 -3.57
N TYR A 95 2.19 18.31 -3.39
CA TYR A 95 3.32 18.05 -4.27
C TYR A 95 3.14 16.70 -4.95
N SER A 96 2.92 16.68 -6.26
CA SER A 96 2.63 15.45 -7.02
C SER A 96 3.61 15.27 -8.18
N TYR A 97 4.29 14.12 -8.18
CA TYR A 97 5.26 13.71 -9.17
C TYR A 97 4.92 12.30 -9.65
N HIS A 98 5.07 12.07 -10.94
CA HIS A 98 4.91 10.74 -11.50
C HIS A 98 5.95 10.48 -12.58
N HIS A 99 6.15 9.21 -12.88
CA HIS A 99 6.99 8.75 -13.97
C HIS A 99 6.43 7.47 -14.54
N LEU A 100 6.53 7.33 -15.86
CA LEU A 100 6.17 6.13 -16.57
C LEU A 100 7.44 5.55 -17.20
N MET A 101 7.62 4.25 -17.03
CA MET A 101 8.76 3.50 -17.50
C MET A 101 8.28 2.46 -18.49
N PHE A 102 8.99 2.32 -19.62
CA PHE A 102 8.69 1.34 -20.66
C PHE A 102 9.79 0.30 -20.75
N LEU A 103 9.42 -0.94 -21.08
CA LEU A 103 10.33 -2.05 -21.36
C LEU A 103 11.31 -2.36 -20.22
N ASN A 104 10.97 -1.97 -18.98
CA ASN A 104 11.81 -2.24 -17.83
C ASN A 104 11.76 -3.72 -17.45
N ARG A 105 12.94 -4.35 -17.34
CA ARG A 105 13.06 -5.67 -16.70
C ARG A 105 12.69 -5.53 -15.22
N ARG A 106 11.50 -6.03 -14.86
CA ARG A 106 10.98 -6.30 -13.49
C ARG A 106 11.48 -5.32 -12.42
N LEU A 107 10.75 -4.23 -12.25
CA LEU A 107 11.05 -3.17 -11.29
C LEU A 107 10.93 -3.66 -9.84
N ILE A 108 9.90 -4.45 -9.55
CA ILE A 108 9.57 -4.88 -8.19
C ILE A 108 10.14 -6.29 -7.93
N PRO A 109 11.11 -6.42 -7.01
CA PRO A 109 11.71 -7.72 -6.66
C PRO A 109 10.72 -8.60 -5.88
N THR A 110 11.06 -9.88 -5.75
CA THR A 110 10.27 -10.84 -4.96
C THR A 110 10.93 -11.28 -3.67
N ASN A 111 12.23 -11.04 -3.53
CA ASN A 111 12.95 -11.38 -2.31
C ASN A 111 12.62 -10.35 -1.22
N LEU A 112 12.17 -10.81 -0.05
CA LEU A 112 11.86 -9.95 1.11
C LEU A 112 12.96 -9.95 2.18
N GLU A 113 14.00 -10.78 2.04
CA GLU A 113 15.19 -10.76 2.91
C GLU A 113 16.11 -9.59 2.57
N LYS A 114 16.43 -9.48 1.27
CA LYS A 114 17.34 -8.48 0.74
C LYS A 114 16.98 -8.16 -0.70
N ALA A 115 16.59 -6.92 -0.94
CA ALA A 115 16.42 -6.41 -2.29
C ALA A 115 16.42 -4.88 -2.35
N SER A 116 16.41 -4.37 -3.57
CA SER A 116 16.12 -2.96 -3.82
C SER A 116 15.26 -2.80 -5.06
N CYS A 117 14.51 -1.70 -5.10
CA CYS A 117 13.67 -1.29 -6.21
C CYS A 117 13.99 0.16 -6.53
N THR A 118 14.51 0.42 -7.74
CA THR A 118 14.98 1.74 -8.16
C THR A 118 14.21 2.25 -9.36
N VAL A 119 13.63 3.44 -9.22
CA VAL A 119 13.11 4.27 -10.30
C VAL A 119 14.14 5.34 -10.63
N PHE A 120 14.48 5.47 -11.91
CA PHE A 120 15.46 6.46 -12.35
C PHE A 120 15.05 7.10 -13.68
N SER A 121 15.15 8.43 -13.72
CA SER A 121 15.03 9.27 -14.91
C SER A 121 15.72 10.61 -14.65
N LYS A 122 15.87 11.45 -15.69
CA LYS A 122 16.46 12.80 -15.58
C LYS A 122 15.80 13.69 -14.51
N LYS A 123 14.51 13.48 -14.21
CA LYS A 123 13.75 14.33 -13.27
C LYS A 123 13.27 13.60 -12.02
N ARG A 124 13.42 12.28 -11.94
CA ARG A 124 12.81 11.44 -10.89
C ARG A 124 13.78 10.35 -10.50
N TYR A 125 14.05 10.25 -9.21
CA TYR A 125 14.77 9.15 -8.59
C TYR A 125 13.98 8.70 -7.37
N ALA A 126 13.80 7.39 -7.21
CA ALA A 126 13.30 6.80 -5.99
C ALA A 126 13.94 5.43 -5.82
N ARG A 127 14.41 5.10 -4.62
CA ARG A 127 15.02 3.81 -4.31
C ARG A 127 14.50 3.33 -2.98
N PHE A 128 13.81 2.19 -3.01
CA PHE A 128 13.53 1.38 -1.84
C PHE A 128 14.66 0.37 -1.68
N THR A 129 15.21 0.23 -0.49
CA THR A 129 16.19 -0.82 -0.17
C THR A 129 15.80 -1.44 1.17
N TRP A 130 15.76 -2.77 1.21
CA TRP A 130 15.62 -3.53 2.45
C TRP A 130 16.72 -4.58 2.50
N ASP A 131 17.36 -4.69 3.66
CA ASP A 131 18.38 -5.69 3.93
C ASP A 131 18.26 -6.11 5.40
N ARG A 132 17.63 -7.25 5.65
CA ARG A 132 17.38 -7.76 7.00
C ARG A 132 18.66 -8.16 7.72
N THR A 133 19.68 -8.62 6.99
CA THR A 133 20.98 -8.96 7.59
C THR A 133 21.73 -7.74 8.12
N LYS A 134 21.35 -6.54 7.66
CA LYS A 134 21.91 -5.26 8.12
C LYS A 134 20.93 -4.48 8.98
N ASP A 135 19.75 -5.02 9.23
CA ASP A 135 18.69 -4.37 9.98
C ASP A 135 18.27 -3.00 9.39
N ILE A 136 18.18 -2.89 8.05
CA ILE A 136 17.92 -1.60 7.39
C ILE A 136 16.75 -1.71 6.40
N PHE A 137 15.79 -0.82 6.57
CA PHE A 137 14.88 -0.36 5.54
C PHE A 137 15.17 1.11 5.21
N SER A 138 15.30 1.43 3.92
CA SER A 138 15.53 2.81 3.49
C SER A 138 14.73 3.16 2.24
N LEU A 139 14.30 4.42 2.21
CA LEU A 139 13.67 5.04 1.05
C LEU A 139 14.38 6.37 0.78
N VAL A 140 14.94 6.51 -0.41
CA VAL A 140 15.48 7.77 -0.90
C VAL A 140 14.71 8.18 -2.13
N PHE A 141 14.21 9.41 -2.18
CA PHE A 141 13.64 9.97 -3.40
C PHE A 141 14.15 11.37 -3.69
N LYS A 142 14.24 11.70 -4.98
CA LYS A 142 14.60 13.02 -5.49
C LYS A 142 13.77 13.32 -6.73
N CYS A 143 12.92 14.33 -6.65
CA CYS A 143 12.03 14.76 -7.72
C CYS A 143 12.33 16.21 -8.07
N LYS A 144 12.81 16.45 -9.30
CA LYS A 144 13.04 17.79 -9.82
C LYS A 144 11.72 18.50 -10.13
N GLY A 145 11.57 19.70 -9.61
CA GLY A 145 10.43 20.58 -9.85
C GLY A 145 10.34 21.13 -11.27
N ASP A 146 9.38 22.01 -11.49
CA ASP A 146 9.20 22.83 -12.69
C ASP A 146 8.81 24.26 -12.30
N SER A 147 8.17 25.03 -13.20
CA SER A 147 7.72 26.40 -12.91
C SER A 147 6.67 26.47 -11.80
N HIS A 148 5.87 25.42 -11.60
CA HIS A 148 4.74 25.42 -10.67
C HIS A 148 4.98 24.52 -9.45
N ARG A 149 5.93 23.59 -9.54
CA ARG A 149 6.23 22.61 -8.49
C ARG A 149 7.66 22.78 -7.99
N PRO A 150 7.91 22.80 -6.67
CA PRO A 150 9.26 22.81 -6.15
C PRO A 150 9.99 21.50 -6.47
N SER A 151 11.30 21.47 -6.28
CA SER A 151 12.03 20.20 -6.19
C SER A 151 11.87 19.66 -4.76
N ILE A 152 11.68 18.36 -4.63
CA ILE A 152 11.61 17.69 -3.32
C ILE A 152 12.55 16.49 -3.30
N SER A 153 13.25 16.32 -2.18
CA SER A 153 13.99 15.11 -1.87
C SER A 153 13.75 14.68 -0.44
N ALA A 154 13.83 13.38 -0.18
CA ALA A 154 13.91 12.88 1.16
C ALA A 154 14.78 11.63 1.25
N SER A 155 15.39 11.44 2.41
CA SER A 155 16.04 10.20 2.82
C SER A 155 15.40 9.72 4.11
N LEU A 156 14.77 8.56 4.06
CA LEU A 156 14.08 7.91 5.17
C LEU A 156 14.84 6.63 5.53
N GLN A 157 15.03 6.39 6.83
CA GLN A 157 15.65 5.18 7.35
C GLN A 157 14.86 4.61 8.53
N ALA A 158 14.75 3.29 8.58
CA ALA A 158 14.14 2.53 9.65
C ALA A 158 14.91 1.21 9.88
N SER A 159 14.82 0.69 11.09
CA SER A 159 15.40 -0.60 11.48
C SER A 159 14.28 -1.62 11.75
N PHE A 160 14.48 -2.87 11.36
CA PHE A 160 13.54 -3.96 11.63
C PHE A 160 13.54 -4.37 13.11
N SER A 161 14.60 -4.05 13.86
CA SER A 161 14.68 -4.24 15.32
C SER A 161 13.89 -3.18 16.11
N ASN A 162 13.28 -2.20 15.44
CA ASN A 162 12.47 -1.17 16.11
C ASN A 162 11.26 -1.79 16.83
N PRO A 163 10.96 -1.44 18.09
CA PRO A 163 9.80 -1.98 18.82
C PRO A 163 8.45 -1.75 18.15
N GLN A 164 8.31 -0.73 17.30
CA GLN A 164 7.08 -0.44 16.56
C GLN A 164 6.98 -1.24 15.24
N PHE A 165 8.01 -2.00 14.89
CA PHE A 165 8.02 -2.81 13.68
C PHE A 165 7.04 -3.98 13.81
N LEU A 166 6.18 -4.14 12.80
CA LEU A 166 5.39 -5.34 12.63
C LEU A 166 5.17 -5.62 11.15
N GLU A 167 5.08 -6.90 10.82
CA GLU A 167 4.85 -7.38 9.47
C GLU A 167 3.84 -8.52 9.41
N THR A 168 3.14 -8.56 8.28
CA THR A 168 2.16 -9.60 8.00
C THR A 168 2.12 -9.89 6.51
N THR A 169 1.72 -11.11 6.17
CA THR A 169 1.47 -11.53 4.80
C THR A 169 0.09 -12.13 4.68
N ASN A 170 -0.70 -11.67 3.72
CA ASN A 170 -2.00 -12.25 3.38
C ASN A 170 -1.92 -12.89 2.01
N VAL A 171 -2.44 -14.12 1.90
CA VAL A 171 -2.66 -14.80 0.62
C VAL A 171 -4.14 -15.12 0.50
N SER A 172 -4.80 -14.47 -0.46
CA SER A 172 -6.24 -14.57 -0.67
C SER A 172 -6.54 -15.23 -2.02
N PRO A 173 -7.55 -16.12 -2.09
CA PRO A 173 -8.05 -16.66 -3.34
C PRO A 173 -8.81 -15.59 -4.12
N ALA A 174 -8.79 -15.71 -5.45
CA ALA A 174 -9.73 -14.99 -6.31
C ALA A 174 -11.15 -15.60 -6.17
N PRO A 175 -12.22 -14.85 -6.48
CA PRO A 175 -13.59 -15.28 -6.17
C PRO A 175 -14.06 -16.50 -6.96
N THR A 176 -13.66 -16.64 -8.22
CA THR A 176 -14.22 -17.64 -9.15
C THR A 176 -13.18 -18.52 -9.85
N THR A 177 -11.89 -18.38 -9.52
CA THR A 177 -10.80 -19.04 -10.26
C THR A 177 -9.72 -19.49 -9.29
N ARG A 178 -8.82 -20.38 -9.73
CA ARG A 178 -7.67 -20.82 -8.91
C ARG A 178 -6.57 -19.76 -8.75
N ARG A 179 -6.83 -18.52 -9.14
CA ARG A 179 -5.93 -17.37 -8.97
C ARG A 179 -5.84 -16.96 -7.51
N CYS A 180 -4.83 -16.17 -7.19
CA CYS A 180 -4.68 -15.57 -5.88
C CYS A 180 -4.07 -14.16 -5.94
N SER A 181 -4.09 -13.50 -4.80
CA SER A 181 -3.27 -12.35 -4.48
C SER A 181 -2.44 -12.64 -3.23
N ALA A 182 -1.18 -12.25 -3.24
CA ALA A 182 -0.34 -12.20 -2.06
C ALA A 182 0.01 -10.73 -1.77
N LEU A 183 -0.22 -10.30 -0.53
CA LEU A 183 0.12 -8.97 -0.05
C LEU A 183 1.01 -9.14 1.18
N PHE A 184 2.24 -8.63 1.10
CA PHE A 184 3.09 -8.39 2.25
C PHE A 184 2.85 -6.96 2.72
N GLN A 185 2.74 -6.75 4.02
CA GLN A 185 2.64 -5.44 4.64
C GLN A 185 3.61 -5.36 5.81
N MET A 186 4.18 -4.19 6.02
CA MET A 186 4.89 -3.86 7.24
C MET A 186 4.62 -2.42 7.66
N VAL A 187 4.75 -2.18 8.94
CA VAL A 187 4.63 -0.87 9.57
C VAL A 187 5.83 -0.63 10.45
N ASN A 188 6.24 0.63 10.57
CA ASN A 188 7.34 1.02 11.44
C ASN A 188 7.37 2.54 11.66
N SER A 189 8.20 3.01 12.58
CA SER A 189 8.71 4.37 12.56
C SER A 189 9.96 4.53 11.71
N PHE A 190 10.23 5.77 11.33
CA PHE A 190 11.40 6.15 10.56
C PHE A 190 11.91 7.51 11.02
N ASN A 191 13.21 7.74 10.80
CA ASN A 191 13.79 9.08 10.77
C ASN A 191 13.94 9.53 9.32
N ALA A 192 13.60 10.79 9.04
CA ALA A 192 13.74 11.33 7.71
C ALA A 192 14.25 12.77 7.67
N THR A 193 15.07 13.03 6.66
CA THR A 193 15.44 14.37 6.24
C THR A 193 14.74 14.69 4.93
N PHE A 194 13.88 15.70 4.94
CA PHE A 194 13.21 16.25 3.77
C PHE A 194 13.92 17.53 3.34
N SER A 195 14.06 17.72 2.04
CA SER A 195 14.55 18.95 1.41
C SER A 195 13.52 19.40 0.38
N ILE A 196 13.09 20.67 0.48
CA ILE A 196 12.20 21.30 -0.48
C ILE A 196 12.88 22.56 -1.01
N ARG A 197 13.02 22.67 -2.32
CA ARG A 197 13.64 23.83 -3.00
C ARG A 197 12.73 24.36 -4.10
N GLN A 198 12.30 25.61 -3.97
CA GLN A 198 11.64 26.36 -5.03
C GLN A 198 12.67 27.28 -5.69
N LYS A 199 12.67 27.40 -7.03
CA LYS A 199 13.78 27.96 -7.84
C LYS A 199 14.57 29.12 -7.18
N GLU A 200 13.86 30.14 -6.72
CA GLU A 200 14.40 31.42 -6.22
C GLU A 200 14.50 31.48 -4.68
N TYR A 201 14.06 30.44 -3.98
CA TYR A 201 14.08 30.38 -2.51
C TYR A 201 15.18 29.44 -2.01
N HIS A 202 15.61 29.70 -0.77
CA HIS A 202 16.53 28.82 -0.05
C HIS A 202 15.97 27.40 0.08
N GLU A 203 16.87 26.42 0.06
CA GLU A 203 16.53 25.03 0.34
C GLU A 203 16.09 24.88 1.80
N HIS A 204 14.86 24.44 2.00
CA HIS A 204 14.32 24.21 3.33
C HIS A 204 14.52 22.74 3.70
N ILE A 205 15.36 22.50 4.71
CA ILE A 205 15.68 21.16 5.20
C ILE A 205 14.96 20.92 6.52
N ILE A 206 14.23 19.82 6.63
CA ILE A 206 13.48 19.42 7.82
C ILE A 206 13.85 17.99 8.17
N THR A 207 14.34 17.77 9.38
CA THR A 207 14.49 16.42 9.94
C THR A 207 13.35 16.17 10.91
N GLN A 208 12.67 15.04 10.73
CA GLN A 208 11.51 14.67 11.54
C GLN A 208 11.38 13.15 11.59
N ASN A 209 10.80 12.67 12.69
CA ASN A 209 10.38 11.29 12.80
C ASN A 209 8.98 11.13 12.20
N GLY A 210 8.63 9.90 11.85
CA GLY A 210 7.31 9.59 11.35
C GLY A 210 7.01 8.11 11.42
N LEU A 211 5.81 7.78 10.96
CA LEU A 211 5.29 6.43 10.87
C LEU A 211 4.99 6.11 9.42
N PHE A 212 5.28 4.88 8.99
CA PHE A 212 4.95 4.44 7.64
C PHE A 212 4.22 3.10 7.63
N SER A 213 3.44 2.89 6.57
CA SER A 213 3.03 1.56 6.13
C SER A 213 3.56 1.30 4.72
N PHE A 214 4.24 0.17 4.57
CA PHE A 214 4.73 -0.32 3.31
C PHE A 214 3.98 -1.60 2.96
N GLY A 215 3.64 -1.77 1.69
CA GLY A 215 3.16 -3.06 1.21
C GLY A 215 3.68 -3.41 -0.17
N LEU A 216 3.93 -4.70 -0.37
CA LEU A 216 4.27 -5.29 -1.66
C LEU A 216 3.15 -6.27 -2.02
N LYS A 217 2.46 -6.01 -3.13
CA LYS A 217 1.38 -6.86 -3.63
C LYS A 217 1.80 -7.56 -4.90
N ARG A 218 1.44 -8.84 -5.02
CA ARG A 218 1.45 -9.60 -6.27
C ARG A 218 0.10 -10.22 -6.46
N ALA A 219 -0.54 -10.02 -7.61
CA ALA A 219 -1.80 -10.67 -7.87
C ALA A 219 -2.03 -10.91 -9.36
N TYR A 220 -2.91 -11.86 -9.65
CA TYR A 220 -3.47 -12.05 -10.98
C TYR A 220 -4.63 -11.07 -11.19
N TYR A 221 -4.32 -9.87 -11.69
CA TYR A 221 -5.33 -8.84 -11.89
C TYR A 221 -6.37 -9.29 -12.93
N ASN A 222 -7.64 -8.96 -12.66
CA ASN A 222 -8.70 -9.02 -13.66
C ASN A 222 -8.40 -8.05 -14.81
N ILE A 223 -9.00 -8.30 -15.98
CA ILE A 223 -8.94 -7.34 -17.10
C ILE A 223 -9.47 -5.98 -16.66
N ARG A 224 -10.52 -5.97 -15.84
CA ARG A 224 -11.01 -4.79 -15.13
C ARG A 224 -10.72 -4.96 -13.65
N TYR A 225 -9.78 -4.17 -13.15
CA TYR A 225 -9.38 -4.19 -11.76
C TYR A 225 -9.87 -2.94 -11.04
N TYR A 226 -10.36 -3.14 -9.84
CA TYR A 226 -10.77 -2.11 -8.91
C TYR A 226 -10.18 -2.37 -7.54
N GLU A 227 -9.64 -1.32 -6.93
CA GLU A 227 -9.17 -1.32 -5.55
C GLU A 227 -9.47 0.03 -4.92
N GLU A 228 -9.98 -0.03 -3.69
CA GLU A 228 -10.04 1.09 -2.78
C GLU A 228 -9.22 0.77 -1.56
N ASN A 229 -8.49 1.77 -1.08
CA ASN A 229 -7.68 1.64 0.11
C ASN A 229 -7.79 2.91 0.96
N ILE A 230 -7.90 2.72 2.27
CA ILE A 230 -7.83 3.78 3.26
C ILE A 230 -6.74 3.41 4.25
N SER A 231 -5.85 4.36 4.51
CA SER A 231 -4.76 4.17 5.45
C SER A 231 -4.53 5.42 6.29
N PHE A 232 -4.10 5.20 7.53
CA PHE A 232 -3.53 6.26 8.35
C PHE A 232 -2.45 5.69 9.26
N GLN A 233 -1.59 6.60 9.73
CA GLN A 233 -0.61 6.33 10.77
C GLN A 233 -0.67 7.47 11.79
N LEU A 234 -0.88 7.10 13.05
CA LEU A 234 -1.05 8.02 14.16
C LEU A 234 -0.09 7.64 15.28
N GLN A 235 0.66 8.62 15.75
CA GLN A 235 1.36 8.53 17.03
C GLN A 235 0.45 9.20 18.08
N ASN A 236 0.02 8.47 19.09
CA ASN A 236 -0.69 8.97 20.26
C ASN A 236 0.13 8.71 21.54
N GLU A 237 -0.43 9.11 22.70
CA GLU A 237 0.20 8.89 24.01
C GLU A 237 0.37 7.40 24.34
N ASP A 238 -0.59 6.58 23.93
CA ASP A 238 -0.54 5.12 24.13
C ASP A 238 0.46 4.43 23.19
N GLY A 239 0.88 5.08 22.10
CA GLY A 239 1.89 4.61 21.16
C GLY A 239 1.50 4.77 19.69
N ALA A 240 1.86 3.80 18.84
CA ALA A 240 1.67 3.92 17.40
C ALA A 240 0.49 3.07 16.90
N VAL A 241 -0.40 3.71 16.14
CA VAL A 241 -1.58 3.09 15.53
C VAL A 241 -1.48 3.17 14.01
N PHE A 242 -1.67 2.03 13.36
CA PHE A 242 -1.69 1.90 11.91
C PHE A 242 -2.98 1.22 11.49
N LEU A 243 -3.64 1.79 10.48
CA LEU A 243 -4.80 1.18 9.85
C LEU A 243 -4.54 1.03 8.36
N ASN A 244 -4.84 -0.15 7.82
CA ASN A 244 -4.93 -0.37 6.38
C ASN A 244 -6.20 -1.14 6.07
N LEU A 245 -7.11 -0.49 5.35
CA LEU A 245 -8.33 -1.07 4.83
C LEU A 245 -8.25 -1.17 3.31
N PHE A 246 -8.72 -2.30 2.77
CA PHE A 246 -8.81 -2.59 1.36
C PHE A 246 -10.22 -3.11 1.03
N ASN A 247 -10.69 -2.75 -0.16
CA ASN A 247 -11.88 -3.32 -0.77
C ASN A 247 -11.60 -3.45 -2.26
N THR A 248 -11.57 -4.67 -2.79
CA THR A 248 -11.05 -4.96 -4.12
C THR A 248 -11.95 -5.88 -4.95
N SER A 249 -11.91 -5.71 -6.27
CA SER A 249 -12.63 -6.59 -7.21
C SER A 249 -12.10 -8.02 -7.30
N ILE A 250 -11.00 -8.34 -6.61
CA ILE A 250 -10.42 -9.67 -6.58
C ILE A 250 -10.53 -10.31 -5.20
N ASP A 251 -11.34 -9.73 -4.31
CA ASP A 251 -11.58 -10.27 -2.98
C ASP A 251 -12.23 -11.65 -3.08
N SER A 252 -11.90 -12.49 -2.09
CA SER A 252 -12.37 -13.87 -1.98
C SER A 252 -13.90 -13.93 -1.90
N HIS A 253 -14.51 -15.02 -2.36
CA HIS A 253 -15.92 -15.27 -2.08
C HIS A 253 -16.20 -15.37 -0.57
N ASN A 254 -15.25 -15.93 0.18
CA ASN A 254 -15.27 -15.93 1.65
C ASN A 254 -14.34 -14.83 2.17
N GLU A 255 -14.81 -13.57 2.11
CA GLU A 255 -14.06 -12.37 2.51
C GLU A 255 -13.70 -12.42 4.01
N ASN A 256 -14.55 -13.02 4.85
CA ASN A 256 -14.34 -13.14 6.29
C ASN A 256 -13.08 -13.96 6.63
N LEU A 257 -12.76 -14.96 5.83
CA LEU A 257 -11.54 -15.75 6.02
C LEU A 257 -10.33 -15.14 5.30
N HIS A 258 -10.57 -14.40 4.22
CA HIS A 258 -9.52 -13.97 3.30
C HIS A 258 -9.73 -12.52 2.85
N ASN A 259 -9.17 -11.58 3.61
CA ASN A 259 -9.01 -10.18 3.22
C ASN A 259 -7.68 -9.63 3.78
N SER A 260 -7.37 -8.37 3.49
CA SER A 260 -6.11 -7.72 3.86
C SER A 260 -6.29 -6.56 4.85
N ASN A 261 -7.45 -6.48 5.49
CA ASN A 261 -7.75 -5.42 6.44
C ASN A 261 -7.07 -5.72 7.78
N ILE A 262 -6.32 -4.73 8.27
CA ILE A 262 -5.55 -4.84 9.50
C ILE A 262 -5.57 -3.52 10.28
N LEU A 263 -5.60 -3.65 11.60
CA LEU A 263 -5.28 -2.63 12.58
C LEU A 263 -4.05 -3.11 13.34
N ILE A 264 -3.07 -2.23 13.52
CA ILE A 264 -1.91 -2.49 14.36
C ILE A 264 -1.84 -1.39 15.40
N GLU A 265 -1.81 -1.78 16.67
CA GLU A 265 -1.58 -0.90 17.80
C GLU A 265 -0.38 -1.45 18.57
N ASN A 266 0.68 -0.67 18.71
CA ASN A 266 1.86 -1.03 19.53
C ASN A 266 2.43 -2.42 19.23
N ALA A 267 2.65 -2.72 17.95
CA ALA A 267 3.12 -4.03 17.48
C ALA A 267 2.21 -5.21 17.86
N SER A 268 0.91 -4.96 18.14
CA SER A 268 -0.13 -5.97 18.24
C SER A 268 -1.02 -5.93 16.99
N LEU A 269 -1.07 -7.04 16.26
CA LEU A 269 -1.91 -7.18 15.06
C LEU A 269 -3.34 -7.57 15.43
N SER A 270 -4.29 -6.78 14.96
CA SER A 270 -5.73 -7.07 14.94
C SER A 270 -6.23 -7.20 13.50
N PRO A 271 -6.47 -8.43 13.01
CA PRO A 271 -7.16 -8.64 11.75
C PRO A 271 -8.55 -8.02 11.78
N LEU A 272 -8.91 -7.26 10.75
CA LEU A 272 -10.22 -6.63 10.64
C LEU A 272 -11.14 -7.39 9.68
N PRO A 273 -12.46 -7.27 9.87
CA PRO A 273 -13.45 -7.85 8.96
C PRO A 273 -13.42 -7.15 7.58
N PRO A 274 -14.09 -7.74 6.58
CA PRO A 274 -14.35 -7.07 5.31
C PRO A 274 -15.14 -5.78 5.54
N ILE A 275 -14.78 -4.74 4.82
CA ILE A 275 -15.39 -3.42 4.93
C ILE A 275 -16.09 -3.04 3.62
N ARG A 276 -17.14 -2.24 3.74
CA ARG A 276 -17.81 -1.58 2.62
C ARG A 276 -17.60 -0.08 2.72
N ILE A 277 -17.27 0.53 1.58
CA ILE A 277 -17.08 1.98 1.45
C ILE A 277 -18.25 2.52 0.64
N THR A 278 -19.13 3.28 1.29
CA THR A 278 -20.28 3.93 0.66
C THR A 278 -20.09 5.45 0.61
N ARG A 279 -20.80 6.09 -0.31
CA ARG A 279 -20.64 7.53 -0.62
C ARG A 279 -22.00 8.15 -0.92
N PRO A 280 -22.91 8.23 0.06
CA PRO A 280 -24.30 8.61 -0.19
C PRO A 280 -24.42 9.99 -0.87
N GLN A 281 -23.51 10.91 -0.54
CA GLN A 281 -23.52 12.28 -1.03
C GLN A 281 -22.53 12.52 -2.19
N GLY A 282 -21.90 11.47 -2.71
CA GLY A 282 -20.97 11.54 -3.84
C GLY A 282 -19.48 11.52 -3.46
N PHE A 283 -18.63 11.52 -4.50
CA PHE A 283 -17.22 11.16 -4.36
C PHE A 283 -16.35 12.16 -3.58
N PHE A 284 -16.70 13.44 -3.59
CA PHE A 284 -15.97 14.50 -2.89
C PHE A 284 -16.64 14.91 -1.58
N LYS A 285 -17.67 14.17 -1.16
CA LYS A 285 -18.32 14.32 0.14
C LYS A 285 -17.84 13.20 1.06
N GLU A 286 -18.43 13.12 2.24
CA GLU A 286 -18.11 12.13 3.25
C GLU A 286 -18.30 10.69 2.72
N TRP A 287 -17.33 9.84 3.02
CA TRP A 287 -17.38 8.41 2.74
C TRP A 287 -17.63 7.68 4.05
N ILE A 288 -18.56 6.74 4.05
CA ILE A 288 -18.87 5.91 5.21
C ILE A 288 -18.22 4.55 5.00
N ILE A 289 -17.45 4.10 5.99
CA ILE A 289 -16.64 2.89 5.93
C ILE A 289 -17.04 2.03 7.12
N GLN A 290 -17.73 0.93 6.82
CA GLN A 290 -18.35 0.09 7.83
C GLN A 290 -18.14 -1.38 7.52
N ASP A 291 -18.11 -2.21 8.56
CA ASP A 291 -18.22 -3.66 8.45
C ASP A 291 -19.53 -4.17 9.07
N THR A 292 -19.76 -5.48 8.98
CA THR A 292 -20.98 -6.14 9.50
C THR A 292 -20.82 -6.69 10.92
N GLU A 293 -19.62 -6.62 11.50
CA GLU A 293 -19.24 -7.15 12.81
C GLU A 293 -19.00 -6.03 13.84
N SER A 294 -19.32 -4.78 13.47
CA SER A 294 -19.21 -3.57 14.29
C SER A 294 -17.79 -3.32 14.83
N MET A 295 -16.76 -3.67 14.07
CA MET A 295 -15.36 -3.41 14.42
C MET A 295 -14.79 -2.14 13.78
N VAL A 296 -15.44 -1.60 12.77
CA VAL A 296 -15.05 -0.48 11.95
C VAL A 296 -16.31 0.35 11.68
N ASP A 297 -16.35 1.55 12.22
CA ASP A 297 -17.35 2.55 11.87
C ASP A 297 -16.66 3.90 11.71
N LEU A 298 -16.30 4.21 10.46
CA LEU A 298 -15.46 5.36 10.15
C LEU A 298 -16.11 6.24 9.09
N SER A 299 -15.88 7.54 9.21
CA SER A 299 -16.18 8.53 8.19
C SER A 299 -14.90 9.18 7.68
N PHE A 300 -14.74 9.21 6.36
CA PHE A 300 -13.63 9.88 5.69
C PHE A 300 -14.13 11.09 4.93
N LYS A 301 -13.59 12.28 5.26
CA LYS A 301 -13.92 13.54 4.59
C LYS A 301 -12.76 13.97 3.67
N PRO A 302 -12.94 13.92 2.34
CA PRO A 302 -11.91 14.38 1.41
C PRO A 302 -11.62 15.88 1.56
N ILE A 303 -10.33 16.25 1.47
CA ILE A 303 -9.86 17.64 1.46
C ILE A 303 -9.22 17.96 0.10
N VAL A 304 -8.21 17.17 -0.31
CA VAL A 304 -7.47 17.39 -1.56
C VAL A 304 -7.49 16.11 -2.38
N ASN A 305 -7.81 16.21 -3.67
CA ASN A 305 -7.76 15.08 -4.60
C ASN A 305 -6.59 15.23 -5.60
N ASP A 306 -5.90 14.11 -5.85
CA ASP A 306 -5.01 13.92 -6.98
C ASP A 306 -5.58 12.88 -7.95
N LEU A 307 -6.13 13.36 -9.06
CA LEU A 307 -6.62 12.52 -10.14
C LEU A 307 -5.53 12.37 -11.20
N ARG A 308 -5.20 11.12 -11.53
CA ARG A 308 -4.39 10.77 -12.69
C ARG A 308 -5.16 9.83 -13.61
N ARG A 309 -5.13 10.15 -14.89
CA ARG A 309 -5.65 9.31 -15.97
C ARG A 309 -4.48 8.92 -16.86
N LEU A 310 -4.34 7.63 -17.10
CA LEU A 310 -3.34 7.06 -17.99
C LEU A 310 -4.10 6.33 -19.10
N SER A 311 -3.67 6.51 -20.35
CA SER A 311 -4.23 5.81 -21.50
C SER A 311 -3.09 5.51 -22.47
N ILE A 312 -2.57 4.29 -22.43
CA ILE A 312 -1.35 3.89 -23.14
C ILE A 312 -1.54 2.50 -23.72
N PHE A 313 -1.60 2.41 -25.05
CA PHE A 313 -1.94 1.19 -25.78
C PHE A 313 -3.21 0.52 -25.21
N LEU A 314 -3.08 -0.66 -24.61
CA LEU A 314 -4.17 -1.43 -24.01
C LEU A 314 -4.40 -1.10 -22.51
N LEU A 315 -3.49 -0.36 -21.87
CA LEU A 315 -3.58 0.01 -20.48
C LEU A 315 -4.34 1.34 -20.32
N HIS A 316 -5.51 1.27 -19.71
CA HIS A 316 -6.22 2.45 -19.21
C HIS A 316 -6.25 2.42 -17.68
N ALA A 317 -5.79 3.49 -17.05
CA ALA A 317 -5.78 3.59 -15.60
C ALA A 317 -6.37 4.92 -15.13
N ARG A 318 -7.12 4.86 -14.03
CA ARG A 318 -7.62 6.03 -13.32
C ARG A 318 -7.30 5.87 -11.85
N PHE A 319 -6.43 6.73 -11.35
CA PHE A 319 -5.98 6.76 -9.97
C PHE A 319 -6.49 8.04 -9.30
N HIS A 320 -7.28 7.87 -8.26
CA HIS A 320 -7.55 8.92 -7.28
C HIS A 320 -6.73 8.64 -6.03
N THR A 321 -6.00 9.65 -5.56
CA THR A 321 -5.39 9.62 -4.23
C THR A 321 -5.81 10.91 -3.52
N LEU A 322 -6.47 10.76 -2.38
CA LEU A 322 -7.06 11.85 -1.64
C LEU A 322 -6.37 11.98 -0.28
N LEU A 323 -6.07 13.22 0.10
CA LEU A 323 -5.88 13.60 1.48
C LEU A 323 -7.26 13.92 2.07
N GLY A 324 -7.52 13.44 3.26
CA GLY A 324 -8.71 13.80 4.02
C GLY A 324 -8.52 13.61 5.51
N THR A 325 -9.61 13.76 6.25
CA THR A 325 -9.67 13.47 7.68
C THR A 325 -10.57 12.27 7.95
N LEU A 326 -10.18 11.45 8.90
CA LEU A 326 -10.87 10.25 9.34
C LEU A 326 -11.39 10.46 10.77
N SER A 327 -12.65 10.12 10.98
CA SER A 327 -13.32 10.19 12.29
C SER A 327 -14.17 8.94 12.50
N GLY A 328 -14.48 8.60 13.76
CA GLY A 328 -15.27 7.41 14.11
C GLY A 328 -14.47 6.47 15.00
N SER A 329 -14.79 5.18 15.00
CA SER A 329 -14.12 4.21 15.85
C SER A 329 -13.69 2.93 15.13
N VAL A 330 -12.62 2.33 15.64
CA VAL A 330 -12.15 1.00 15.25
C VAL A 330 -11.90 0.19 16.51
N ARG A 331 -12.26 -1.09 16.49
CA ARG A 331 -12.05 -2.01 17.60
C ARG A 331 -10.93 -2.99 17.29
N THR A 332 -10.11 -3.27 18.28
CA THR A 332 -9.11 -4.34 18.23
C THR A 332 -9.79 -5.71 18.34
N LYS A 333 -9.03 -6.78 18.07
CA LYS A 333 -9.49 -8.17 18.29
C LYS A 333 -9.86 -8.45 19.76
N ASP A 334 -9.36 -7.64 20.68
CA ASP A 334 -9.57 -7.75 22.13
C ASP A 334 -10.69 -6.78 22.61
N ASN A 335 -11.49 -6.25 21.68
CA ASN A 335 -12.59 -5.31 21.95
C ASN A 335 -12.18 -3.96 22.54
N LYS A 336 -10.90 -3.58 22.46
CA LYS A 336 -10.46 -2.22 22.80
C LYS A 336 -10.90 -1.28 21.68
N GLU A 337 -11.63 -0.22 22.03
CA GLU A 337 -12.08 0.79 21.07
C GLU A 337 -11.05 1.91 20.94
N ILE A 338 -10.68 2.23 19.70
CA ILE A 338 -9.81 3.34 19.34
C ILE A 338 -10.69 4.42 18.69
N GLN A 339 -10.88 5.53 19.40
CA GLN A 339 -11.62 6.67 18.90
C GLN A 339 -10.72 7.57 18.05
N LEU A 340 -11.18 7.88 16.85
CA LEU A 340 -10.49 8.74 15.89
C LEU A 340 -11.28 10.03 15.72
N LYS A 341 -10.60 11.17 15.84
CA LYS A 341 -11.21 12.49 15.64
C LYS A 341 -10.35 13.33 14.71
N ASN A 342 -10.84 13.51 13.48
CA ASN A 342 -10.22 14.32 12.44
C ASN A 342 -8.75 13.98 12.15
N ILE A 343 -8.41 12.68 12.17
CA ILE A 343 -7.05 12.21 11.91
C ILE A 343 -6.76 12.29 10.42
N TYR A 344 -5.61 12.87 10.03
CA TYR A 344 -5.22 12.88 8.62
C TYR A 344 -5.02 11.45 8.09
N ALA A 345 -5.69 11.15 6.99
CA ALA A 345 -5.67 9.84 6.36
C ALA A 345 -5.53 9.98 4.83
N ILE A 346 -5.05 8.91 4.20
CA ILE A 346 -4.99 8.79 2.75
C ILE A 346 -6.06 7.82 2.30
N ALA A 347 -6.89 8.25 1.36
CA ALA A 347 -7.79 7.37 0.63
C ALA A 347 -7.33 7.25 -0.81
N SER A 348 -7.40 6.06 -1.38
CA SER A 348 -7.08 5.81 -2.78
C SER A 348 -8.16 4.99 -3.44
N LYS A 349 -8.39 5.28 -4.73
CA LYS A 349 -9.30 4.54 -5.59
C LYS A 349 -8.63 4.35 -6.94
N GLN A 350 -8.38 3.10 -7.27
CA GLN A 350 -7.70 2.69 -8.47
C GLN A 350 -8.66 1.93 -9.38
N ARG A 351 -8.65 2.27 -10.65
CA ARG A 351 -9.34 1.53 -11.71
C ARG A 351 -8.34 1.25 -12.82
N LEU A 352 -8.12 -0.02 -13.12
CA LEU A 352 -7.27 -0.44 -14.23
C LEU A 352 -8.09 -1.25 -15.23
N ARG A 353 -7.87 -0.99 -16.50
CA ARG A 353 -8.28 -1.82 -17.61
C ARG A 353 -7.02 -2.23 -18.36
N LEU A 354 -6.77 -3.52 -18.45
CA LEU A 354 -5.56 -4.15 -18.99
C LEU A 354 -5.77 -4.77 -20.36
#